data_AF-A0A0Q4FEP8-F1
#
_entry.id   AF-A0A0Q4FEP8-F1
#
_cell.length_a   1.000
_cell.length_b   1.000
_cell.length_c   1.000
_cell.angle_alpha   90.00
_cell.angle_beta   90.00
_cell.angle_gamma   90.00
#
_symmetry.space_group_name_H-M   'P 1'
#
loop_
_entity.id
_entity.type
_entity.pdbx_description
1 polymer ?
#
loop_
_entity_poly.entity_id
_entity_poly.type
_entity_poly.pdbx_seq_one_letter_code
_entity_poly.pdbx_strand_id
1 'polypeptide(L)'
;MNEPILDAMGEIIAQPDLRIPGYNVGIEYQGDGHRTDRSQWQRDVVRRRELDLIDWKSIEAVLPDIRNPGHFLNTLQHELRRRGWTGTSTWPTLGIGG
;
A
#
# COMPACT_ATOMS: atom_id res chain seq x y z
N MET A 1 4.80 -2.72 -7.24
CA MET A 1 4.79 -1.88 -8.46
C MET A 1 4.04 -0.59 -8.16
N ASN A 2 4.36 0.54 -8.80
CA ASN A 2 3.57 1.77 -8.66
C ASN A 2 2.47 1.77 -9.74
N GLU A 3 1.30 1.24 -9.39
CA GLU A 3 0.13 1.15 -10.28
C GLU A 3 -1.08 1.81 -9.61
N PRO A 4 -1.95 2.51 -10.37
CA PRO A 4 -3.17 3.09 -9.81
C PRO A 4 -4.16 2.00 -9.39
N ILE A 5 -4.93 2.32 -8.35
CA ILE A 5 -6.08 1.56 -7.89
C ILE A 5 -7.30 2.15 -8.57
N LEU A 6 -8.07 1.30 -9.23
CA LEU A 6 -9.27 1.70 -9.97
C LEU A 6 -10.53 1.26 -9.21
N ASP A 7 -11.59 2.04 -9.34
CA ASP A 7 -12.93 1.64 -8.90
C ASP A 7 -13.59 0.67 -9.90
N ALA A 8 -14.84 0.29 -9.62
CA ALA A 8 -15.61 -0.59 -10.49
C ALA A 8 -15.95 0.01 -11.87
N MET A 9 -15.85 1.34 -12.02
CA MET A 9 -16.07 2.06 -13.28
C MET A 9 -14.77 2.31 -14.06
N GLY A 10 -13.61 2.00 -13.47
CA GLY A 10 -12.29 2.21 -14.07
C GLY A 10 -11.65 3.56 -13.70
N GLU A 11 -12.24 4.32 -12.78
CA GLU A 11 -11.73 5.61 -12.33
C GLU A 11 -10.67 5.43 -11.24
N ILE A 12 -9.66 6.31 -11.22
CA ILE A 12 -8.54 6.21 -10.27
C ILE A 12 -9.01 6.67 -8.87
N ILE A 13 -8.94 5.75 -7.90
CA ILE A 13 -9.18 6.03 -6.48
C ILE A 13 -7.92 6.61 -5.82
N ALA A 14 -6.79 5.91 -6.00
CA ALA A 14 -5.50 6.28 -5.42
C ALA A 14 -4.34 5.62 -6.17
N GLN A 15 -3.13 6.12 -5.95
CA GLN A 15 -1.90 5.55 -6.52
C GLN A 15 -0.84 5.45 -5.41
N PRO A 16 -0.64 4.27 -4.81
CA PRO A 16 0.32 4.09 -3.73
C PRO A 16 1.76 4.12 -4.24
N ASP A 17 2.70 4.54 -3.39
CA ASP A 17 4.14 4.49 -3.73
C ASP A 17 4.58 3.07 -4.13
N LEU A 18 4.06 2.06 -3.41
CA LEU A 18 4.27 0.67 -3.75
C LEU A 18 3.04 -0.19 -3.48
N ARG A 19 2.51 -0.82 -4.53
CA ARG A 19 1.49 -1.86 -4.44
C ARG A 19 2.10 -3.26 -4.29
N ILE A 20 1.48 -4.09 -3.46
CA ILE A 20 1.67 -5.54 -3.40
C ILE A 20 0.53 -6.23 -4.19
N PRO A 21 0.77 -6.67 -5.43
CA PRO A 21 -0.27 -7.26 -6.27
C PRO A 21 -0.86 -8.53 -5.66
N GLY A 22 -2.16 -8.75 -5.86
CA GLY A 22 -2.86 -9.95 -5.37
C GLY A 22 -3.34 -9.89 -3.92
N TYR A 23 -2.95 -8.87 -3.14
CA TYR A 23 -3.33 -8.78 -1.73
C TYR A 23 -4.08 -7.49 -1.37
N ASN A 24 -4.31 -6.56 -2.31
CA ASN A 24 -4.91 -5.24 -2.02
C ASN A 24 -4.19 -4.49 -0.88
N VAL A 25 -2.86 -4.55 -0.87
CA VAL A 25 -2.01 -3.84 0.09
C VAL A 25 -1.16 -2.82 -0.66
N GLY A 26 -1.11 -1.59 -0.12
CA GLY A 26 -0.24 -0.51 -0.56
C GLY A 26 0.68 -0.05 0.56
N ILE A 27 1.86 0.43 0.20
CA ILE A 27 2.81 1.07 1.12
C ILE A 27 2.94 2.53 0.68
N GLU A 28 2.83 3.44 1.64
CA GLU A 28 2.91 4.88 1.45
C GLU A 28 4.05 5.44 2.29
N TYR A 29 5.01 6.15 1.71
CA TYR A 29 6.04 6.82 2.48
C TYR A 29 5.55 8.17 3.01
N GLN A 30 5.46 8.30 4.34
CA GLN A 30 5.10 9.54 4.99
C GLN A 30 6.36 10.34 5.33
N GLY A 31 6.68 11.32 4.49
CA GLY A 31 7.62 12.40 4.85
C GLY A 31 6.97 13.44 5.76
N ASP A 32 7.76 14.26 6.46
CA ASP A 32 7.33 15.30 7.41
C ASP A 32 6.50 16.47 6.79
N GLY A 33 6.00 16.34 5.56
CA GLY A 33 5.62 17.45 4.72
C GLY A 33 4.19 17.97 4.83
N HIS A 34 3.18 17.18 5.18
CA HIS A 34 1.79 17.56 4.84
C HIS A 34 0.80 17.34 5.98
N ARG A 35 0.39 18.41 6.66
CA ARG A 35 -0.67 18.31 7.68
C ARG A 35 -1.68 19.46 7.72
N THR A 36 -1.80 20.30 6.69
CA THR A 36 -2.47 21.62 6.88
C THR A 36 -3.47 22.10 5.81
N ASP A 37 -4.17 21.22 5.07
CA ASP A 37 -5.30 21.64 4.21
C ASP A 37 -6.60 20.85 4.51
N ARG A 38 -7.67 21.57 4.84
CA ARG A 38 -9.02 21.02 5.11
C ARG A 38 -9.63 20.33 3.88
N SER A 39 -9.40 20.88 2.68
CA SER A 39 -9.91 20.30 1.43
C SER A 39 -9.22 18.97 1.12
N GLN A 40 -7.92 18.88 1.44
CA GLN A 40 -7.15 17.65 1.35
C GLN A 40 -7.70 16.60 2.32
N TRP A 41 -7.94 16.96 3.58
CA TRP A 41 -8.53 16.05 4.57
C TRP A 41 -9.89 15.49 4.12
N GLN A 42 -10.77 16.32 3.55
CA GLN A 42 -12.07 15.85 3.05
C GLN A 42 -11.91 14.84 1.90
N ARG A 43 -11.00 15.11 0.95
CA ARG A 43 -10.68 14.18 -0.14
C ARG A 43 -10.11 12.87 0.40
N ASP A 44 -9.22 12.93 1.39
CA ASP A 44 -8.62 11.74 2.00
C ASP A 44 -9.64 10.88 2.74
N VAL A 45 -10.67 11.48 3.34
CA VAL A 45 -11.79 10.75 3.95
C VAL A 45 -12.63 10.03 2.90
N VAL A 46 -12.96 10.69 1.78
CA VAL A 46 -13.72 10.06 0.68
C VAL A 46 -12.93 8.91 0.08
N ARG A 47 -11.67 9.17 -0.28
CA ARG A 47 -10.75 8.16 -0.82
C ARG A 47 -10.65 6.94 0.07
N ARG A 48 -10.52 7.14 1.39
CA ARG A 48 -10.41 6.02 2.34
C ARG A 48 -11.66 5.16 2.38
N ARG A 49 -12.86 5.75 2.25
CA ARG A 49 -14.11 4.98 2.15
C ARG A 49 -14.15 4.15 0.88
N GLU A 50 -13.68 4.69 -0.25
CA GLU A 50 -13.61 3.96 -1.52
C GLU A 50 -12.63 2.79 -1.46
N LEU A 51 -11.47 3.01 -0.81
CA LEU A 51 -10.49 1.96 -0.55
C LEU A 51 -11.03 0.85 0.38
N ASP A 52 -11.80 1.22 1.41
CA ASP A 52 -12.43 0.24 2.32
C ASP A 52 -13.41 -0.69 1.57
N LEU A 53 -14.13 -0.19 0.56
CA LEU A 53 -15.09 -0.97 -0.23
C LEU A 53 -14.43 -2.10 -1.05
N ILE A 54 -13.15 -1.98 -1.33
CA ILE A 54 -12.37 -2.98 -2.08
C ILE A 54 -11.41 -3.77 -1.18
N ASP A 55 -11.63 -3.73 0.14
CA ASP A 55 -10.76 -4.31 1.16
C ASP A 55 -9.28 -3.91 0.98
N TRP A 56 -9.04 -2.63 0.70
CA TRP A 56 -7.69 -2.11 0.53
C TRP A 56 -7.03 -1.74 1.85
N LYS A 57 -5.75 -2.07 2.02
CA LYS A 57 -4.95 -1.70 3.19
C LYS A 57 -3.74 -0.86 2.78
N SER A 58 -3.72 0.41 3.19
CA SER A 58 -2.50 1.23 3.16
C SER A 58 -1.69 1.03 4.45
N ILE A 59 -0.39 0.79 4.31
CA ILE A 59 0.59 0.72 5.40
C ILE A 59 1.54 1.89 5.23
N GLU A 60 1.55 2.80 6.20
CA GLU A 60 2.46 3.95 6.18
C GLU A 60 3.86 3.50 6.61
N ALA A 61 4.87 3.90 5.85
CA ALA A 61 6.27 3.77 6.19
C ALA A 61 6.82 5.16 6.55
N VAL A 62 7.45 5.28 7.71
CA VAL A 62 8.11 6.52 8.16
C VAL A 62 9.62 6.37 8.19
N LEU A 63 10.34 7.47 8.33
CA LEU A 63 11.81 7.47 8.34
C LEU A 63 12.45 6.46 9.35
N PRO A 64 11.92 6.27 10.57
CA PRO A 64 12.37 5.20 11.46
C PRO A 64 12.29 3.79 10.87
N ASP A 65 11.24 3.48 10.10
CA ASP A 65 11.07 2.16 9.47
C ASP A 65 12.13 1.90 8.41
N ILE A 66 12.61 2.95 7.73
CA ILE A 66 13.71 2.82 6.76
C ILE A 66 15.03 2.47 7.45
N ARG A 67 15.26 3.01 8.65
CA ARG A 67 16.49 2.76 9.42
C ARG A 67 16.45 1.43 10.18
N ASN A 68 15.26 1.02 10.63
CA ASN A 68 15.03 -0.23 11.34
C ASN A 68 13.70 -0.85 10.90
N PRO A 69 13.71 -1.66 9.82
CA PRO A 69 12.49 -2.13 9.17
C PRO A 69 11.76 -3.24 9.92
N GLY A 70 12.29 -3.75 11.04
CA GLY A 70 11.76 -4.95 11.69
C GLY A 70 10.27 -4.84 12.09
N HIS A 71 9.87 -3.69 12.64
CA HIS A 71 8.46 -3.46 13.00
C HIS A 71 7.57 -3.38 11.75
N PHE A 72 7.96 -2.56 10.76
CA PHE A 72 7.24 -2.43 9.50
C PHE A 72 7.07 -3.77 8.77
N LEU A 73 8.14 -4.57 8.67
CA LEU A 73 8.09 -5.89 8.04
C LEU A 73 7.16 -6.84 8.77
N ASN A 74 7.13 -6.82 10.11
CA ASN A 74 6.16 -7.60 10.87
C ASN A 74 4.72 -7.17 10.58
N THR A 75 4.43 -5.87 10.51
CA THR A 75 3.11 -5.36 10.14
C THR A 75 2.72 -5.80 8.72
N LEU A 76 3.63 -5.66 7.75
CA LEU A 76 3.40 -6.07 6.38
C LEU A 76 3.13 -7.59 6.30
N GLN A 77 3.96 -8.42 6.92
CA GLN A 77 3.77 -9.87 6.94
C GLN A 77 2.46 -10.28 7.61
N HIS A 78 2.08 -9.61 8.70
CA HIS A 78 0.81 -9.86 9.38
C HIS A 78 -0.37 -9.60 8.44
N GLU A 79 -0.41 -8.45 7.76
CA GLU A 79 -1.50 -8.13 6.83
C GLU A 79 -1.53 -9.07 5.63
N LEU A 80 -0.37 -9.39 5.04
CA LEU A 80 -0.29 -10.34 3.93
C LEU A 80 -0.82 -11.73 4.34
N ARG A 81 -0.48 -12.22 5.54
CA ARG A 81 -0.98 -13.51 6.05
C ARG A 81 -2.49 -13.52 6.26
N ARG A 82 -3.07 -12.43 6.79
CA ARG A 82 -4.54 -12.28 6.90
C ARG A 82 -5.24 -12.38 5.54
N ARG A 83 -4.52 -12.04 4.47
CA ARG A 83 -4.98 -12.04 3.08
C ARG A 83 -4.54 -13.28 2.31
N GLY A 84 -4.11 -14.34 3.01
CA GLY A 84 -3.81 -15.64 2.42
C GLY A 84 -2.37 -15.85 1.94
N TRP A 85 -1.45 -14.90 2.21
CA TRP A 85 -0.04 -15.11 1.89
C TRP A 85 0.57 -16.19 2.78
N THR A 86 1.16 -17.22 2.17
CA THR A 86 1.72 -18.38 2.87
C THR A 86 3.22 -18.27 3.16
N GLY A 87 3.85 -17.14 2.80
CA GLY A 87 5.29 -16.94 2.98
C GLY A 87 6.14 -17.19 1.74
N THR A 88 5.55 -17.75 0.67
CA THR A 88 6.22 -17.90 -0.62
C THR A 88 5.89 -16.70 -1.48
N SER A 89 6.85 -15.79 -1.69
CA SER A 89 6.73 -14.84 -2.79
C SER A 89 7.16 -15.57 -4.05
N THR A 90 6.22 -15.95 -4.92
CA THR A 90 6.54 -16.15 -6.33
C THR A 90 6.81 -14.78 -6.92
N TRP A 91 8.03 -14.27 -6.70
CA TRP A 91 8.58 -13.32 -7.65
C TRP A 91 8.61 -14.07 -8.98
N PRO A 92 7.94 -13.63 -10.06
CA PRO A 92 8.33 -14.10 -11.36
C PRO A 92 9.81 -13.75 -11.45
N THR A 93 10.66 -14.77 -11.53
CA THR A 93 12.07 -14.59 -11.87
C THR A 93 12.05 -13.75 -13.13
N LEU A 94 12.40 -12.46 -13.02
CA LEU A 94 12.89 -11.74 -14.18
C LEU A 94 14.00 -12.64 -14.70
N GLY A 95 13.84 -13.14 -15.92
CA GLY A 95 14.74 -14.09 -16.57
C GLY A 95 16.12 -13.46 -16.79
N ILE A 96 16.84 -13.19 -15.71
CA ILE A 96 18.27 -13.01 -15.69
C ILE A 96 18.82 -14.37 -15.23
N GLY A 97 18.68 -15.35 -16.12
CA GLY A 97 19.59 -16.49 -16.11
C GLY A 97 20.95 -15.98 -16.58
N GLY A 98 21.95 -16.10 -15.72
CA GLY A 98 23.34 -16.25 -16.14
C GLY A 98 23.66 -17.72 -16.37
#